data_AF-A0A9D2ZZH2-F1
#
_entry.id   AF-A0A9D2ZZH2-F1
#
_cell.length_a   1.000
_cell.length_b   1.000
_cell.length_c   1.000
_cell.angle_alpha   90.00
_cell.angle_beta   90.00
_cell.angle_gamma   90.00
#
_symmetry.space_group_name_H-M   'P 1'
#
loop_
_entity.id
_entity.type
_entity.pdbx_description
1 polymer ?
#
loop_
_entity_poly.entity_id
_entity_poly.type
_entity_poly.pdbx_seq_one_letter_code
_entity_poly.pdbx_strand_id
1 'polypeptide(L)'
;MNTLTIPQIFAQWSFYQEHYLDIIQDSSQYFTPVTGAEICLWPLANQQLYLGDLLQLWFSEKWLAKKEPQFSFEIFLHVPEVSQKDLYIYAISGNFLTGSNQSKVWQAPTGQTQELSLAHISKHYFEYRALTRPKSVKLADRLGTL
;
A
#
# COMPACT_ATOMS: atom_id res chain seq x y z
N MET A 1 -7.90 -0.97 19.79
CA MET A 1 -7.32 -0.44 18.55
C MET A 1 -8.22 -0.88 17.41
N ASN A 2 -8.74 0.05 16.64
CA ASN A 2 -9.61 -0.29 15.51
C ASN A 2 -8.73 -0.58 14.30
N THR A 3 -8.76 -1.82 13.82
CA THR A 3 -8.09 -2.20 12.57
C THR A 3 -8.90 -1.66 11.39
N LEU A 4 -8.26 -0.91 10.50
CA LEU A 4 -8.90 -0.36 9.31
C LEU A 4 -8.96 -1.40 8.19
N THR A 5 -9.93 -1.26 7.29
CA THR A 5 -9.96 -1.97 6.01
C THR A 5 -9.68 -1.01 4.86
N ILE A 6 -9.21 -1.53 3.72
CA ILE A 6 -8.99 -0.71 2.52
C ILE A 6 -10.26 0.08 2.11
N PRO A 7 -11.47 -0.52 2.05
CA PRO A 7 -12.69 0.23 1.78
C PRO A 7 -12.94 1.40 2.74
N GLN A 8 -12.67 1.22 4.05
CA GLN A 8 -12.82 2.30 5.04
C GLN A 8 -11.85 3.45 4.81
N ILE A 9 -10.62 3.14 4.35
CA ILE A 9 -9.63 4.18 4.03
C ILE A 9 -10.12 5.02 2.83
N PHE A 10 -10.59 4.37 1.77
CA PHE A 10 -11.09 5.06 0.58
C PHE A 10 -12.41 5.80 0.82
N ALA A 11 -13.27 5.33 1.73
CA ALA A 11 -14.48 6.04 2.13
C ALA A 11 -14.19 7.39 2.82
N GLN A 12 -12.98 7.57 3.36
CA GLN A 12 -12.52 8.79 4.03
C GLN A 12 -11.29 9.37 3.33
N TRP A 13 -11.14 9.15 2.01
CA TRP A 13 -9.94 9.52 1.26
C TRP A 13 -9.57 11.00 1.40
N SER A 14 -10.55 11.91 1.26
CA SER A 14 -10.32 13.36 1.39
C SER A 14 -9.80 13.74 2.77
N PHE A 15 -10.32 13.14 3.84
CA PHE A 15 -9.81 13.36 5.20
C PHE A 15 -8.32 12.98 5.30
N TYR A 16 -7.92 11.83 4.75
CA TYR A 16 -6.52 11.41 4.79
C TYR A 16 -5.61 12.30 3.93
N GLN A 17 -6.12 12.86 2.84
CA GLN A 17 -5.37 13.84 2.03
C GLN A 17 -5.15 15.15 2.80
N GLU A 18 -6.20 15.66 3.46
CA GLU A 18 -6.15 16.90 4.23
C GLU A 18 -5.24 16.77 5.47
N HIS A 19 -5.29 15.64 6.16
CA HIS A 19 -4.54 15.38 7.40
C HIS A 19 -3.27 14.56 7.21
N TYR A 20 -2.79 14.41 5.98
CA TYR A 20 -1.67 13.53 5.64
C TYR A 20 -0.42 13.77 6.51
N LEU A 21 0.00 15.03 6.63
CA LEU A 21 1.23 15.38 7.36
C LEU A 21 1.11 15.11 8.86
N ASP A 22 -0.08 15.32 9.44
CA ASP A 22 -0.34 15.06 10.85
C ASP A 22 -0.25 13.55 11.14
N ILE A 23 -0.87 12.73 10.29
CA ILE A 23 -0.91 11.27 10.44
C ILE A 23 0.49 10.65 10.32
N ILE A 24 1.31 11.11 9.38
CA ILE A 24 2.64 10.51 9.19
C ILE A 24 3.63 10.89 10.30
N GLN A 25 3.35 11.94 11.07
CA GLN A 25 4.18 12.40 12.19
C GLN A 25 3.70 11.83 13.53
N ASP A 26 2.40 11.56 13.70
CA ASP A 26 1.85 10.96 14.90
C ASP A 26 1.99 9.43 14.88
N SER A 27 2.82 8.88 15.77
CA SER A 27 3.03 7.43 15.91
C SER A 27 1.75 6.65 16.17
N SER A 28 0.80 7.19 16.93
CA SER A 28 -0.45 6.50 17.27
C SER A 28 -1.36 6.32 16.05
N GLN A 29 -1.38 7.32 15.16
CA GLN A 29 -2.14 7.30 13.92
C GLN A 29 -1.41 6.52 12.83
N TYR A 30 -0.10 6.75 12.69
CA TYR A 30 0.76 6.08 11.72
C TYR A 30 0.63 4.56 11.79
N PHE A 31 0.79 4.00 12.99
CA PHE A 31 0.80 2.55 13.23
C PHE A 31 -0.61 1.96 13.40
N THR A 32 -1.64 2.62 12.87
CA THR A 32 -2.98 2.04 12.78
C THR A 32 -2.94 0.82 11.85
N PRO A 33 -3.28 -0.39 12.33
CA PRO A 33 -3.18 -1.60 11.54
C PRO A 33 -4.25 -1.62 10.44
N VAL A 34 -3.89 -2.15 9.28
CA VAL A 34 -4.79 -2.29 8.13
C VAL A 34 -4.92 -3.77 7.77
N THR A 35 -6.15 -4.27 7.71
CA THR A 35 -6.44 -5.67 7.42
C THR A 35 -5.93 -6.07 6.04
N GLY A 36 -5.10 -7.10 5.98
CA GLY A 36 -4.59 -7.69 4.74
C GLY A 36 -3.51 -6.85 4.05
N ALA A 37 -3.05 -5.75 4.65
CA ALA A 37 -1.97 -4.94 4.11
C ALA A 37 -0.62 -5.45 4.62
N GLU A 38 0.14 -6.10 3.74
CA GLU A 38 1.38 -6.79 4.09
C GLU A 38 2.35 -6.97 2.92
N ILE A 39 3.61 -7.21 3.26
CA ILE A 39 4.68 -7.60 2.36
C ILE A 39 5.16 -8.99 2.77
N CYS A 40 4.91 -9.97 1.93
CA CYS A 40 5.25 -11.38 2.15
C CYS A 40 6.18 -11.88 1.03
N LEU A 41 7.46 -11.53 1.11
CA LEU A 41 8.45 -11.82 0.06
C LEU A 41 9.52 -12.77 0.57
N TRP A 42 9.51 -14.04 0.17
CA TRP A 42 10.58 -14.96 0.57
C TRP A 42 11.91 -14.58 -0.11
N PRO A 43 13.07 -14.62 0.59
CA PRO A 43 13.30 -15.12 1.96
C PRO A 43 13.24 -14.03 3.07
N LEU A 44 12.67 -12.87 2.77
CA LEU A 44 12.55 -11.76 3.73
C LEU A 44 11.47 -12.05 4.76
N ALA A 45 11.63 -11.48 5.96
CA ALA A 45 10.61 -11.56 6.99
C ALA A 45 9.33 -10.82 6.57
N ASN A 46 8.16 -11.40 6.84
CA ASN A 46 6.88 -10.75 6.58
C ASN A 46 6.81 -9.39 7.28
N GLN A 47 6.32 -8.39 6.56
CA GLN A 47 6.13 -7.05 7.09
C GLN A 47 4.66 -6.69 7.06
N GLN A 48 4.11 -6.28 8.20
CA GLN A 48 2.80 -5.63 8.23
C GLN A 48 2.93 -4.19 7.72
N LEU A 49 1.97 -3.76 6.91
CA LEU A 49 1.81 -2.38 6.51
C LEU A 49 0.76 -1.70 7.40
N TYR A 50 1.06 -0.47 7.80
CA TYR A 50 0.16 0.37 8.58
C TYR A 50 -0.41 1.49 7.72
N LEU A 51 -1.42 2.19 8.24
CA LEU A 51 -2.05 3.32 7.58
C LEU A 51 -1.02 4.33 7.05
N GLY A 52 -0.07 4.74 7.89
CA GLY A 52 0.96 5.71 7.51
C GLY A 52 1.90 5.22 6.40
N ASP A 53 2.14 3.90 6.30
CA ASP A 53 2.94 3.35 5.21
C ASP A 53 2.19 3.46 3.88
N LEU A 54 0.92 3.05 3.87
CA LEU A 54 0.07 3.08 2.68
C LEU A 54 -0.14 4.50 2.17
N LEU A 55 -0.43 5.46 3.06
CA LEU A 55 -0.62 6.86 2.68
C LEU A 55 0.64 7.45 2.02
N GLN A 56 1.82 7.20 2.60
CA GLN A 56 3.07 7.66 1.99
C GLN A 56 3.28 7.04 0.61
N LEU A 57 3.04 5.74 0.46
CA LEU A 57 3.25 5.01 -0.80
C LEU A 57 2.25 5.43 -1.89
N TRP A 58 0.99 5.69 -1.53
CA TRP A 58 -0.05 6.10 -2.47
C TRP A 58 0.05 7.57 -2.85
N PHE A 59 0.24 8.48 -1.89
CA PHE A 59 0.31 9.92 -2.17
C PHE A 59 1.61 10.33 -2.85
N SER A 60 2.66 9.51 -2.79
CA SER A 60 3.87 9.68 -3.60
C SER A 60 3.81 8.96 -4.96
N GLU A 61 2.65 8.41 -5.32
CA GLU A 61 2.40 7.66 -6.55
C GLU A 61 3.32 6.42 -6.76
N LYS A 62 3.99 5.93 -5.71
CA LYS A 62 4.93 4.81 -5.77
C LYS A 62 4.21 3.47 -5.93
N TRP A 63 3.13 3.27 -5.18
CA TRP A 63 2.34 2.04 -5.16
C TRP A 63 1.00 2.20 -5.89
N LEU A 64 1.05 2.85 -7.06
CA LEU A 64 -0.05 2.87 -8.01
C LEU A 64 0.24 1.86 -9.12
N ALA A 65 -0.63 0.85 -9.25
CA ALA A 65 -0.45 -0.16 -10.27
C ALA A 65 -0.84 0.41 -11.64
N LYS A 66 0.11 0.40 -12.57
CA LYS A 66 -0.22 0.63 -13.97
C LYS A 66 -0.84 -0.64 -14.51
N LYS A 67 -2.10 -0.57 -14.94
CA LYS A 67 -2.59 -1.56 -15.90
C LYS A 67 -1.78 -1.33 -17.16
N GLU A 68 -0.85 -2.22 -17.50
CA GLU A 68 -0.25 -2.19 -18.83
C GLU A 68 -1.41 -2.25 -19.83
N PRO A 69 -1.50 -1.31 -20.78
CA PRO A 69 -2.49 -1.42 -21.83
C PRO A 69 -2.21 -2.75 -22.52
N GLN A 70 -3.12 -3.71 -22.37
CA GLN A 70 -3.12 -4.87 -23.24
C GLN A 70 -3.32 -4.30 -24.64
N PHE A 71 -2.24 -4.16 -25.40
CA PHE A 71 -2.31 -3.84 -26.82
C PHE A 71 -2.92 -5.06 -27.54
N SER A 72 -4.23 -5.22 -27.42
CA SER A 72 -5.03 -5.98 -28.36
C SER A 72 -5.63 -4.98 -29.34
N PHE A 73 -5.41 -5.23 -30.63
CA PHE A 73 -5.92 -4.42 -31.74
C PHE A 73 -7.47 -4.28 -31.75
N GLU A 74 -8.16 -4.97 -30.85
CA GLU A 74 -9.63 -5.00 -30.74
C GLU A 74 -10.21 -3.96 -29.77
N ILE A 75 -9.40 -3.26 -28.96
CA ILE A 75 -9.88 -2.22 -28.01
C ILE A 75 -10.00 -0.84 -28.69
N PHE A 76 -10.61 -0.79 -29.88
CA PHE A 76 -11.07 0.48 -30.46
C PHE A 76 -12.58 0.70 -30.26
N LEU A 77 -13.31 -0.26 -29.67
CA LEU A 77 -14.78 -0.22 -29.63
C LEU A 77 -15.39 -0.53 -28.26
N HIS A 78 -15.09 0.27 -27.23
CA HIS A 78 -15.77 0.32 -25.91
C HIS A 78 -15.20 -0.57 -24.79
N VAL A 79 -14.08 -0.15 -24.19
CA VAL A 79 -13.80 -0.50 -22.79
C VAL A 79 -13.49 0.79 -22.05
N PRO A 80 -14.17 1.10 -20.92
CA PRO A 80 -13.81 2.25 -20.11
C PRO A 80 -12.36 2.08 -19.65
N GLU A 81 -11.51 3.01 -20.07
CA GLU A 81 -10.12 3.11 -19.69
C GLU A 81 -10.06 3.34 -18.18
N VAL A 82 -9.84 2.26 -17.41
CA VAL A 82 -9.58 2.38 -15.97
C VAL A 82 -8.31 3.21 -15.84
N SER A 83 -8.42 4.41 -15.28
CA SER A 83 -7.30 5.33 -15.21
C SER A 83 -6.18 4.72 -14.38
N GLN A 84 -4.94 4.93 -14.77
CA GLN A 84 -3.76 4.41 -14.08
C GLN A 84 -3.65 4.90 -12.62
N LYS A 85 -4.43 5.93 -12.25
CA LYS A 85 -4.52 6.51 -10.90
C LYS A 85 -5.56 5.84 -9.99
N ASP A 86 -6.20 4.77 -10.46
CA ASP A 86 -7.32 4.14 -9.78
C ASP A 86 -6.99 2.83 -9.06
N LEU A 87 -5.76 2.30 -9.25
CA LEU A 87 -5.33 1.02 -8.70
C LEU A 87 -4.25 1.22 -7.63
N TYR A 88 -4.62 0.95 -6.38
CA TYR A 88 -3.78 1.20 -5.21
C TYR A 88 -3.28 -0.11 -4.64
N ILE A 89 -1.97 -0.37 -4.76
CA ILE A 89 -1.36 -1.59 -4.21
C ILE A 89 -1.39 -1.50 -2.70
N TYR A 90 -1.86 -2.54 -2.01
CA TYR A 90 -1.88 -2.58 -0.55
C TYR A 90 -1.25 -3.85 0.03
N ALA A 91 -0.99 -4.86 -0.78
CA ALA A 91 -0.22 -6.02 -0.39
C ALA A 91 0.63 -6.51 -1.55
N ILE A 92 1.82 -7.04 -1.23
CA ILE A 92 2.69 -7.71 -2.18
C ILE A 92 3.16 -9.03 -1.59
N SER A 93 3.11 -10.09 -2.39
CA SER A 93 3.55 -11.42 -2.00
C SER A 93 4.36 -12.07 -3.12
N GLY A 94 5.25 -12.99 -2.77
CA GLY A 94 6.04 -13.67 -3.78
C GLY A 94 7.38 -14.18 -3.30
N ASN A 95 8.24 -14.46 -4.27
CA ASN A 95 9.57 -14.95 -4.04
C ASN A 95 10.58 -14.04 -4.74
N PHE A 96 11.41 -13.39 -3.94
CA PHE A 96 12.41 -12.42 -4.40
C PHE A 96 13.47 -13.07 -5.30
N LEU A 97 13.72 -14.37 -5.15
CA LEU A 97 14.72 -15.10 -5.94
C LEU A 97 14.16 -15.65 -7.26
N THR A 98 12.92 -16.14 -7.26
CA THR A 98 12.34 -16.77 -8.46
C THR A 98 11.50 -15.80 -9.31
N GLY A 99 11.15 -14.63 -8.77
CA GLY A 99 10.38 -13.61 -9.48
C GLY A 99 8.89 -13.92 -9.64
N SER A 100 8.37 -14.99 -8.99
CA SER A 100 6.93 -15.23 -8.91
C SER A 100 6.32 -14.26 -7.89
N ASN A 101 5.53 -13.31 -8.40
CA ASN A 101 5.10 -12.14 -7.65
C ASN A 101 3.62 -11.87 -7.88
N GLN A 102 2.91 -11.56 -6.80
CA GLN A 102 1.51 -11.16 -6.82
C GLN A 102 1.33 -9.92 -5.95
N SER A 103 0.31 -9.15 -6.28
CA SER A 103 -0.09 -7.98 -5.51
C SER A 103 -1.60 -7.96 -5.37
N LYS A 104 -2.07 -7.46 -4.22
CA LYS A 104 -3.46 -7.08 -4.06
C LYS A 104 -3.58 -5.58 -4.27
N VAL A 105 -4.48 -5.20 -5.16
CA VAL A 105 -4.75 -3.81 -5.51
C VAL A 105 -6.20 -3.48 -5.21
N TRP A 106 -6.44 -2.25 -4.78
CA TRP A 106 -7.77 -1.70 -4.64
C TRP A 106 -8.10 -0.83 -5.84
N GLN A 107 -9.22 -1.13 -6.50
CA GLN A 107 -9.74 -0.33 -7.59
C GLN A 107 -10.77 0.67 -7.05
N ALA A 108 -10.40 1.94 -6.97
CA ALA A 108 -11.23 2.97 -6.34
C ALA A 108 -12.61 3.17 -7.02
N PRO A 109 -12.73 3.21 -8.37
CA PRO A 109 -14.03 3.41 -9.02
C PRO A 109 -15.04 2.28 -8.81
N THR A 110 -14.57 1.03 -8.75
CA THR A 110 -15.44 -0.15 -8.59
C THR A 110 -15.60 -0.58 -7.14
N GLY A 111 -14.72 -0.11 -6.26
CA GLY A 111 -14.70 -0.49 -4.84
C GLY A 111 -14.36 -1.96 -4.64
N GLN A 112 -13.44 -2.52 -5.44
CA GLN A 112 -13.10 -3.93 -5.39
C GLN A 112 -11.60 -4.17 -5.24
N THR A 113 -11.26 -5.29 -4.59
CA THR A 113 -9.89 -5.83 -4.60
C THR A 113 -9.68 -6.68 -5.84
N GLN A 114 -8.51 -6.54 -6.47
CA GLN A 114 -8.04 -7.40 -7.55
C GLN A 114 -6.65 -7.95 -7.22
N GLU A 115 -6.32 -9.10 -7.79
CA GLU A 115 -4.97 -9.66 -7.75
C GLU A 115 -4.28 -9.43 -9.09
N LEU A 116 -3.08 -8.87 -9.07
CA LEU A 116 -2.28 -8.60 -10.26
C LEU A 116 -0.87 -9.16 -10.10
N SER A 117 -0.35 -9.71 -11.20
CA SER A 117 1.08 -10.02 -11.31
C SER A 117 1.85 -8.70 -11.30
N LEU A 118 2.83 -8.57 -10.39
CA LEU A 118 3.59 -7.35 -10.23
C LEU A 118 5.00 -7.54 -10.78
N ALA A 119 5.31 -6.84 -11.86
CA ALA A 119 6.68 -6.73 -12.36
C ALA A 119 7.53 -5.92 -11.37
N HIS A 120 8.82 -6.27 -11.26
CA HIS A 120 9.80 -5.54 -10.45
C HIS A 120 9.40 -5.37 -8.97
N ILE A 121 9.09 -6.46 -8.27
CA ILE A 121 8.73 -6.42 -6.83
C ILE A 121 9.83 -5.83 -5.95
N SER A 122 11.09 -5.91 -6.40
CA SER A 122 12.23 -5.27 -5.74
C SER A 122 12.08 -3.76 -5.66
N LYS A 123 11.60 -3.10 -6.72
CA LYS A 123 11.31 -1.66 -6.72
C LYS A 123 10.32 -1.31 -5.61
N HIS A 124 9.17 -1.99 -5.58
CA HIS A 124 8.11 -1.76 -4.59
C HIS A 124 8.60 -2.00 -3.15
N TYR A 125 9.42 -3.04 -2.95
CA TYR A 125 10.03 -3.31 -1.66
C TYR A 125 11.00 -2.20 -1.23
N PHE A 126 11.84 -1.68 -2.13
CA PHE A 126 12.75 -0.58 -1.80
C PHE A 126 12.01 0.74 -1.54
N GLU A 127 10.92 1.00 -2.25
CA GLU A 127 10.03 2.13 -1.99
C GLU A 127 9.44 2.08 -0.58
N TYR A 128 9.01 0.90 -0.13
CA TYR A 128 8.59 0.65 1.25
C TYR A 128 9.74 0.85 2.26
N ARG A 129 10.93 0.34 1.96
CA ARG A 129 12.09 0.47 2.86
C ARG A 129 12.57 1.92 2.99
N ALA A 130 12.29 2.76 2.01
CA ALA A 130 12.63 4.18 2.00
C ALA A 130 11.62 5.08 2.75
N LEU A 131 10.56 4.50 3.32
CA LEU A 131 9.57 5.26 4.08
C LEU A 131 10.16 5.85 5.36
N THR A 132 9.70 7.06 5.70
CA THR A 132 10.02 7.66 7.00
C THR A 132 8.94 7.25 7.98
N ARG A 133 9.32 6.54 9.04
CA ARG A 133 8.41 6.13 10.12
C ARG A 133 8.66 6.95 11.37
N PRO A 134 7.61 7.45 12.06
CA PRO A 134 7.78 8.06 13.37
C PRO A 134 8.30 7.02 14.37
N LYS A 135 9.00 7.49 15.41
CA LYS A 135 9.48 6.60 16.48
C LYS A 135 8.27 5.94 17.13
N SER A 136 8.26 4.61 17.18
CA SER A 136 7.19 3.89 17.87
C SER A 136 7.24 4.23 19.36
N VAL A 137 6.10 4.64 19.93
CA VAL A 137 6.00 4.99 21.36
C VAL A 137 6.37 3.82 22.28
N LYS A 138 6.38 2.58 21.77
CA LYS A 138 6.68 1.34 22.51
C LYS A 138 8.08 1.24 23.14
N LEU A 139 8.98 2.21 22.94
CA LEU A 139 10.32 2.20 23.54
C LEU A 139 10.60 3.35 24.53
N ALA A 140 9.73 4.35 24.64
CA ALA A 140 9.94 5.44 25.60
C ALA A 140 9.60 5.04 27.05
N ASP A 141 8.65 4.13 27.25
CA ASP A 141 8.21 3.69 28.58
C ASP A 141 9.09 2.62 29.25
N ARG A 142 10.19 2.19 28.61
CA ARG A 142 11.10 1.16 29.17
C ARG A 142 12.49 1.67 29.55
N LEU A 143 12.78 2.95 29.40
CA LEU A 143 14.07 3.54 29.77
C LEU A 143 13.95 4.70 30.79
N GLY A 144 12.79 4.82 31.46
CA GLY A 144 12.51 5.83 32.50
C GLY A 144 12.44 5.31 33.94
N THR A 145 12.91 4.08 34.19
CA THR A 145 13.07 3.55 35.55
C THR A 145 14.29 2.65 35.56
N LEU A 146 15.42 3.19 36.02
CA LEU A 146 16.38 2.61 36.96
C LEU A 146 17.47 3.66 37.24
#